data_AF-A0A954Z922-F1
#
_entry.id   AF-A0A954Z922-F1
#
_cell.length_a   1.000
_cell.length_b   1.000
_cell.length_c   1.000
_cell.angle_alpha   90.00
_cell.angle_beta   90.00
_cell.angle_gamma   90.00
#
_symmetry.space_group_name_H-M   'P 1'
#
loop_
_entity.id
_entity.type
_entity.pdbx_description
1 polymer ?
#
loop_
_entity_poly.entity_id
_entity_poly.type
_entity_poly.pdbx_seq_one_letter_code
_entity_poly.pdbx_strand_id
1 'polypeptide(L)'
;MNYRSLRHCLDDLLRHQQLVRIETPIDARLEAAALHRRVHAAGGPALWFTQVKGCQFSMASNLFGTPDRARFLFRGTLDSVRRLIAAKIDPGAALRRPWQTARALPAAWHARPKMVKTGPLLDAETSLDQLPPQVSWPHDGGPFVTLPIVHTEDVRRPGWQGSNLGMYRIQLAGNDYDPEREVGLHYQIHRGIGVHHAAAQAAGKPLQVNVYLGGPPSLTLAAVMPLPEGMTELAFAGVLGGRRVRLAPQPGGLPLCVDADFCLSGEVDPDRLLPEGPFGDHLGYYSL
;
A
#
# COMPACT_ATOMS: atom_id res chain seq x y z
N MET A 1 -14.97 7.72 12.24
CA MET A 1 -14.15 8.67 11.44
C MET A 1 -13.40 7.87 10.39
N ASN A 2 -13.26 8.43 9.19
CA ASN A 2 -12.62 7.78 8.04
C ASN A 2 -11.36 8.56 7.67
N TYR A 3 -10.24 7.87 7.47
CA TYR A 3 -8.95 8.52 7.19
C TYR A 3 -8.85 9.00 5.74
N ARG A 4 -8.32 10.22 5.57
CA ARG A 4 -8.15 10.86 4.25
C ARG A 4 -6.70 10.79 3.74
N SER A 5 -5.76 10.59 4.66
CA SER A 5 -4.31 10.50 4.42
C SER A 5 -3.68 9.72 5.56
N LEU A 6 -2.39 9.36 5.42
CA LEU A 6 -1.65 8.74 6.51
C LEU A 6 -1.49 9.70 7.69
N ARG A 7 -1.18 10.99 7.43
CA ARG A 7 -1.09 12.02 8.49
C ARG A 7 -2.34 12.06 9.36
N HIS A 8 -3.54 12.06 8.77
CA HIS A 8 -4.79 12.05 9.52
C HIS A 8 -4.92 10.79 10.40
N CYS A 9 -4.46 9.62 9.92
CA CYS A 9 -4.38 8.40 10.71
C CYS A 9 -3.41 8.54 11.90
N LEU A 10 -2.19 9.04 11.65
CA LEU A 10 -1.18 9.22 12.70
C LEU A 10 -1.68 10.15 13.81
N ASP A 11 -2.31 11.27 13.44
CA ASP A 11 -2.86 12.23 14.40
C ASP A 11 -3.97 11.60 15.25
N ASP A 12 -4.84 10.78 14.65
CA ASP A 12 -5.91 10.10 15.38
C ASP A 12 -5.38 9.02 16.33
N LEU A 13 -4.38 8.25 15.91
CA LEU A 13 -3.70 7.29 16.78
C LEU A 13 -2.99 8.00 17.94
N LEU A 14 -2.34 9.14 17.69
CA LEU A 14 -1.69 9.94 18.72
C LEU A 14 -2.69 10.44 19.76
N ARG A 15 -3.82 11.01 19.31
CA ARG A 15 -4.91 11.46 20.22
C ARG A 15 -5.46 10.35 21.10
N HIS A 16 -5.47 9.11 20.60
CA HIS A 16 -5.98 7.94 21.33
C HIS A 16 -4.87 7.12 21.99
N GLN A 17 -3.66 7.65 22.13
CA GLN A 17 -2.52 7.00 22.79
C GLN A 17 -2.14 5.64 22.19
N GLN A 18 -2.46 5.42 20.91
CA GLN A 18 -2.08 4.21 20.15
C GLN A 18 -0.83 4.44 19.30
N LEU A 19 -0.25 5.63 19.36
CA LEU A 19 0.96 6.01 18.67
C LEU A 19 1.88 6.82 19.59
N VAL A 20 3.18 6.59 19.48
CA VAL A 20 4.22 7.41 20.10
C VAL A 20 4.97 8.16 19.02
N ARG A 21 5.14 9.46 19.24
CA ARG A 21 5.96 10.34 18.42
C ARG A 21 7.40 10.31 18.94
N ILE A 22 8.33 9.98 18.06
CA ILE A 22 9.76 9.93 18.35
C ILE A 22 10.41 11.14 17.70
N GLU A 23 10.90 12.05 18.53
CA GLU A 23 11.55 13.31 18.12
C GLU A 23 13.07 13.20 18.09
N THR A 24 13.62 12.24 18.83
CA THR A 24 15.05 11.91 18.78
C THR A 24 15.43 11.53 17.33
N PRO A 25 16.48 12.14 16.76
CA PRO A 25 17.00 11.76 15.45
C PRO A 25 17.29 10.26 15.37
N ILE A 26 16.69 9.57 14.41
CA ILE A 26 16.85 8.13 14.19
C ILE A 26 17.53 7.85 12.86
N ASP A 27 18.39 6.85 12.81
CA ASP A 27 18.90 6.31 11.55
C ASP A 27 17.87 5.37 10.91
N ALA A 28 17.54 5.59 9.65
CA ALA A 28 16.72 4.66 8.85
C ALA A 28 17.47 3.36 8.58
N ARG A 29 18.81 3.38 8.65
CA ARG A 29 19.64 2.18 8.59
C ARG A 29 19.66 1.52 9.97
N LEU A 30 18.96 0.39 10.07
CA LEU A 30 18.93 -0.53 11.21
C LEU A 30 18.28 0.00 12.50
N GLU A 31 18.53 1.25 12.92
CA GLU A 31 18.04 1.78 14.21
C GLU A 31 16.50 1.81 14.27
N ALA A 32 15.85 2.41 13.27
CA ALA A 32 14.39 2.47 13.19
C ALA A 32 13.75 1.06 13.17
N ALA A 33 14.36 0.13 12.43
CA ALA A 33 13.91 -1.27 12.36
C ALA A 33 14.08 -2.00 13.69
N ALA A 34 15.22 -1.82 14.36
CA ALA A 34 15.49 -2.44 15.66
C ALA A 34 14.53 -1.95 16.73
N LEU A 35 14.22 -0.65 16.75
CA LEU A 35 13.22 -0.11 17.66
C LEU A 35 11.83 -0.67 17.34
N HIS A 36 11.43 -0.66 16.06
CA HIS A 36 10.18 -1.23 15.60
C HIS A 36 10.00 -2.67 16.09
N ARG A 37 11.01 -3.53 15.90
CA ARG A 37 10.95 -4.95 16.31
C ARG A 37 10.72 -5.11 17.81
N ARG A 38 11.44 -4.35 18.64
CA ARG A 38 11.27 -4.40 20.11
C ARG A 38 9.88 -3.95 20.53
N VAL A 39 9.38 -2.86 19.94
CA VAL A 39 8.04 -2.34 20.22
C VAL A 39 6.96 -3.32 19.76
N HIS A 40 7.10 -3.90 18.56
CA HIS A 40 6.17 -4.88 18.05
C HIS A 40 6.12 -6.14 18.93
N ALA A 41 7.27 -6.70 19.30
CA ALA A 41 7.36 -7.87 20.18
C ALA A 41 6.73 -7.63 21.56
N ALA A 42 6.78 -6.39 22.05
CA ALA A 42 6.13 -5.98 23.29
C ALA A 42 4.64 -5.62 23.14
N GLY A 43 4.02 -5.82 21.96
CA GLY A 43 2.63 -5.44 21.70
C GLY A 43 2.37 -3.93 21.72
N GLY A 44 3.42 -3.14 21.48
CA GLY A 44 3.43 -1.70 21.69
C GLY A 44 2.68 -0.86 20.63
N PRO A 45 2.73 0.48 20.79
CA PRO A 45 2.02 1.43 19.94
C PRO A 45 2.61 1.51 18.53
N ALA A 46 1.89 2.17 17.62
CA ALA A 46 2.47 2.66 16.37
C ALA A 46 3.59 3.68 16.66
N LEU A 47 4.54 3.82 15.73
CA LEU A 47 5.69 4.71 15.89
C LEU A 47 5.68 5.75 14.77
N TRP A 48 5.90 7.01 15.13
CA TRP A 48 6.12 8.09 14.18
C TRP A 48 7.49 8.73 14.43
N PHE A 49 8.44 8.43 13.56
CA PHE A 49 9.78 8.99 13.56
C PHE A 49 9.76 10.34 12.83
N THR A 50 9.81 11.43 13.59
CA THR A 50 9.67 12.78 13.03
C THR A 50 10.98 13.34 12.48
N GLN A 51 12.12 12.82 12.93
CA GLN A 51 13.45 13.23 12.50
C GLN A 51 14.25 12.01 12.04
N VAL A 52 14.39 11.84 10.73
CA VAL A 52 15.19 10.77 10.12
C VAL A 52 16.52 11.39 9.67
N LYS A 53 17.64 10.83 10.14
CA LYS A 53 18.98 11.36 9.82
C LYS A 53 19.18 11.38 8.30
N GLY A 54 19.58 12.54 7.76
CA GLY A 54 19.87 12.69 6.33
C GLY A 54 18.65 12.63 5.39
N CYS A 55 17.42 12.64 5.91
CA CYS A 55 16.21 12.60 5.10
C CYS A 55 15.24 13.72 5.53
N GLN A 56 14.63 14.39 4.55
CA GLN A 56 13.64 15.45 4.80
C GLN A 56 12.26 14.91 5.21
N PHE A 57 12.01 13.62 5.00
CA PHE A 57 10.72 12.99 5.26
C PHE A 57 10.69 12.25 6.59
N SER A 58 9.55 12.34 7.28
CA SER A 58 9.27 11.53 8.48
C SER A 58 8.87 10.11 8.10
N MET A 59 9.10 9.14 8.98
CA MET A 59 8.67 7.75 8.79
C MET A 59 7.62 7.33 9.81
N ALA A 60 6.73 6.41 9.43
CA ALA A 60 5.80 5.76 10.33
C ALA A 60 5.95 4.25 10.25
N SER A 61 5.81 3.57 11.39
CA SER A 61 5.88 2.11 11.45
C SER A 61 4.92 1.54 12.50
N ASN A 62 4.78 0.20 12.49
CA ASN A 62 3.95 -0.52 13.45
C ASN A 62 2.47 -0.13 13.45
N LEU A 63 1.96 0.47 12.36
CA LEU A 63 0.57 0.91 12.22
C LEU A 63 -0.42 -0.23 12.47
N PHE A 64 -0.16 -1.40 11.89
CA PHE A 64 -1.00 -2.61 12.02
C PHE A 64 -0.44 -3.61 13.04
N GLY A 65 0.44 -3.17 13.95
CA GLY A 65 1.20 -4.05 14.83
C GLY A 65 0.41 -4.81 15.89
N THR A 66 -0.86 -4.47 16.12
CA THR A 66 -1.75 -5.25 16.98
C THR A 66 -3.13 -5.43 16.33
N PRO A 67 -3.83 -6.56 16.56
CA PRO A 67 -5.19 -6.75 16.06
C PRO A 67 -6.16 -5.68 16.55
N ASP A 68 -6.01 -5.21 17.78
CA ASP A 68 -6.88 -4.17 18.35
C ASP A 68 -6.66 -2.82 17.69
N ARG A 69 -5.41 -2.47 17.35
CA ARG A 69 -5.13 -1.26 16.58
C ARG A 69 -5.67 -1.37 15.16
N ALA A 70 -5.55 -2.53 14.51
CA ALA A 70 -6.20 -2.75 13.21
C ALA A 70 -7.72 -2.58 13.30
N ARG A 71 -8.37 -3.12 14.34
CA ARG A 71 -9.81 -2.90 14.58
C ARG A 71 -10.14 -1.43 14.83
N PHE A 72 -9.30 -0.74 15.60
CA PHE A 72 -9.44 0.68 15.87
C PHE A 72 -9.36 1.51 14.58
N LEU A 73 -8.39 1.24 13.70
CA LEU A 73 -8.22 1.97 12.43
C LEU A 73 -9.48 1.90 11.56
N PHE A 74 -10.20 0.78 11.57
CA PHE A 74 -11.39 0.57 10.74
C PHE A 74 -12.70 0.56 11.54
N ARG A 75 -12.69 1.05 12.79
CA ARG A 75 -13.84 1.01 13.71
C ARG A 75 -15.13 1.61 13.15
N GLY A 76 -15.02 2.55 12.21
CA GLY A 76 -16.18 3.17 11.55
C GLY A 76 -16.78 2.37 10.38
N THR A 77 -16.11 1.33 9.90
CA THR A 77 -16.44 0.66 8.62
C THR A 77 -16.47 -0.86 8.70
N LEU A 78 -15.86 -1.49 9.71
CA LEU A 78 -15.77 -2.95 9.86
C LEU A 78 -17.13 -3.65 9.73
N ASP A 79 -18.17 -3.15 10.40
CA ASP A 79 -19.49 -3.77 10.35
C ASP A 79 -20.12 -3.72 8.96
N SER A 80 -19.97 -2.59 8.26
CA SER A 80 -20.48 -2.44 6.90
C SER A 80 -19.71 -3.31 5.91
N VAL A 81 -18.38 -3.37 6.06
CA VAL A 81 -17.50 -4.24 5.26
C VAL A 81 -17.89 -5.71 5.44
N ARG A 82 -18.04 -6.16 6.70
CA ARG A 82 -18.43 -7.55 7.02
C ARG A 82 -19.75 -7.92 6.36
N ARG A 83 -20.76 -7.04 6.41
CA ARG A 83 -22.06 -7.27 5.78
C ARG A 83 -21.97 -7.32 4.26
N LEU A 84 -21.19 -6.44 3.64
CA LEU A 84 -21.00 -6.43 2.18
C LEU A 84 -20.29 -7.69 1.69
N ILE A 85 -19.21 -8.11 2.36
CA ILE A 85 -18.51 -9.34 2.01
C ILE A 85 -19.44 -10.54 2.18
N ALA A 86 -20.14 -10.64 3.31
CA ALA A 86 -21.08 -11.74 3.55
C ALA A 86 -22.16 -11.83 2.46
N ALA A 87 -22.72 -10.68 2.05
CA ALA A 87 -23.72 -10.63 0.99
C ALA A 87 -23.16 -11.00 -0.40
N LYS A 88 -21.87 -10.74 -0.65
CA LYS A 88 -21.21 -11.10 -1.90
C LYS A 88 -20.86 -12.59 -1.96
N ILE A 89 -20.48 -13.18 -0.83
CA ILE A 89 -20.16 -14.61 -0.72
C ILE A 89 -21.45 -15.46 -0.78
N ASP A 90 -22.52 -15.02 -0.11
CA ASP A 90 -23.82 -15.71 -0.12
C ASP A 90 -24.96 -14.74 -0.49
N PRO A 91 -25.20 -14.51 -1.79
CA PRO A 91 -26.29 -13.67 -2.27
C PRO A 91 -27.68 -14.20 -1.85
N GLY A 92 -27.83 -15.52 -1.69
CA GLY A 92 -29.08 -16.16 -1.28
C GLY A 92 -29.44 -15.82 0.17
N ALA A 93 -28.49 -15.88 1.10
CA ALA A 93 -28.70 -15.43 2.47
C ALA A 93 -28.93 -13.92 2.57
N ALA A 94 -28.30 -13.12 1.71
CA ALA A 94 -28.53 -11.67 1.65
C ALA A 94 -29.97 -11.32 1.27
N LEU A 95 -30.58 -12.12 0.37
CA LEU A 95 -31.98 -11.96 -0.05
C LEU A 95 -32.96 -12.36 1.06
N ARG A 96 -32.59 -13.34 1.91
CA ARG A 96 -33.38 -13.73 3.11
C ARG A 96 -33.31 -12.71 4.24
N ARG A 97 -32.31 -11.81 4.25
CA ARG A 97 -32.12 -10.77 5.27
C ARG A 97 -32.01 -9.37 4.64
N PRO A 98 -33.05 -8.90 3.92
CA PRO A 98 -32.97 -7.69 3.11
C PRO A 98 -32.65 -6.44 3.93
N TRP A 99 -33.14 -6.34 5.17
CA TRP A 99 -32.83 -5.24 6.09
C TRP A 99 -31.35 -5.13 6.45
N GLN A 100 -30.64 -6.26 6.57
CA GLN A 100 -29.21 -6.27 6.89
C GLN A 100 -28.38 -5.86 5.67
N THR A 101 -28.80 -6.27 4.48
CA THR A 101 -28.20 -5.91 3.20
C THR A 101 -28.43 -4.43 2.88
N ALA A 102 -29.64 -3.91 3.13
CA ALA A 102 -29.99 -2.51 2.90
C ALA A 102 -29.11 -1.54 3.72
N ARG A 103 -28.78 -1.90 4.96
CA ARG A 103 -27.87 -1.12 5.81
C ARG A 103 -26.43 -1.03 5.27
N ALA A 104 -26.05 -1.95 4.39
CA ALA A 104 -24.72 -2.02 3.79
C ALA A 104 -24.64 -1.26 2.45
N LEU A 105 -25.78 -0.92 1.83
CA LEU A 105 -25.85 -0.22 0.54
C LEU A 105 -25.09 1.13 0.52
N PRO A 106 -25.14 1.98 1.56
CA PRO A 106 -24.35 3.21 1.56
C PRO A 106 -22.85 2.96 1.45
N ALA A 107 -22.35 1.85 2.00
CA ALA A 107 -20.93 1.51 1.90
C ALA A 107 -20.56 1.01 0.50
N ALA A 108 -21.49 0.37 -0.23
CA ALA A 108 -21.25 -0.06 -1.62
C ALA A 108 -21.01 1.13 -2.57
N TRP A 109 -21.53 2.32 -2.26
CA TRP A 109 -21.21 3.55 -3.00
C TRP A 109 -19.70 3.85 -3.01
N HIS A 110 -19.00 3.49 -1.94
CA HIS A 110 -17.56 3.71 -1.83
C HIS A 110 -16.72 2.73 -2.66
N ALA A 111 -17.32 1.64 -3.16
CA ALA A 111 -16.64 0.63 -3.98
C ALA A 111 -16.22 1.15 -5.36
N ARG A 112 -16.81 2.24 -5.86
CA ARG A 112 -16.43 2.83 -7.15
C ARG A 112 -15.38 3.92 -6.92
N PRO A 113 -14.18 3.88 -7.54
CA PRO A 113 -13.23 4.98 -7.49
C PRO A 113 -13.82 6.29 -8.03
N LYS A 114 -13.37 7.44 -7.52
CA LYS A 114 -13.77 8.78 -7.95
C LYS A 114 -12.64 9.41 -8.76
N MET A 115 -12.91 9.77 -10.02
CA MET A 115 -11.98 10.56 -10.81
C MET A 115 -11.94 12.01 -10.30
N VAL A 116 -10.73 12.56 -10.16
CA VAL A 116 -10.47 13.93 -9.72
C VAL A 116 -9.35 14.56 -10.55
N LYS A 117 -9.22 15.88 -10.50
CA LYS A 117 -8.17 16.63 -11.21
C LYS A 117 -7.07 17.18 -10.28
N THR A 118 -7.29 17.10 -8.97
CA THR A 118 -6.41 17.68 -7.96
C THR A 118 -6.28 16.76 -6.76
N GLY A 119 -5.16 16.86 -6.06
CA GLY A 119 -4.93 16.24 -4.76
C GLY A 119 -3.46 16.33 -4.36
N PRO A 120 -3.15 16.11 -3.06
CA PRO A 120 -1.83 16.39 -2.48
C PRO A 120 -0.66 15.73 -3.21
N LEU A 121 -0.85 14.52 -3.73
CA LEU A 121 0.19 13.80 -4.48
C LEU A 121 0.69 14.59 -5.71
N LEU A 122 -0.16 15.44 -6.31
CA LEU A 122 0.15 16.17 -7.54
C LEU A 122 0.85 17.52 -7.28
N ASP A 123 1.03 17.90 -6.01
CA ASP A 123 1.50 19.24 -5.65
C ASP A 123 3.04 19.35 -5.64
N ALA A 124 3.77 18.23 -5.65
CA ALA A 124 5.23 18.20 -5.59
C ALA A 124 5.82 16.92 -6.20
N GLU A 125 7.08 17.02 -6.61
CA GLU A 125 7.91 15.89 -7.08
C GLU A 125 9.17 15.79 -6.21
N THR A 126 9.73 14.59 -6.13
CA THR A 126 10.95 14.27 -5.36
C THR A 126 11.71 13.17 -6.09
N SER A 127 12.98 12.97 -5.78
CA SER A 127 13.82 11.92 -6.37
C SER A 127 13.97 10.71 -5.45
N LEU A 128 14.35 9.55 -6.01
CA LEU A 128 14.44 8.29 -5.27
C LEU A 128 15.43 8.37 -4.10
N ASP A 129 16.56 9.07 -4.29
CA ASP A 129 17.60 9.30 -3.28
C ASP A 129 17.15 10.19 -2.11
N GLN A 130 16.07 10.95 -2.28
CA GLN A 130 15.48 11.76 -1.21
C GLN A 130 14.53 10.97 -0.29
N LEU A 131 14.08 9.78 -0.71
CA LEU A 131 13.21 8.93 0.11
C LEU A 131 13.98 8.32 1.28
N PRO A 132 13.30 7.99 2.41
CA PRO A 132 13.98 7.41 3.56
C PRO A 132 14.68 6.08 3.20
N PRO A 133 16.01 5.96 3.38
CA PRO A 133 16.78 4.79 2.99
C PRO A 133 16.67 3.69 4.07
N GLN A 134 15.46 3.15 4.26
CA GLN A 134 15.17 2.17 5.30
C GLN A 134 15.87 0.84 5.03
N VAL A 135 16.79 0.46 5.92
CA VAL A 135 17.47 -0.85 5.90
C VAL A 135 17.09 -1.59 7.17
N SER A 136 16.47 -2.77 7.03
CA SER A 136 15.90 -3.47 8.18
C SER A 136 16.89 -4.39 8.86
N TRP A 137 17.79 -4.99 8.07
CA TRP A 137 18.77 -5.96 8.53
C TRP A 137 20.19 -5.69 8.01
N PRO A 138 21.24 -6.12 8.74
CA PRO A 138 22.63 -5.78 8.40
C PRO A 138 23.08 -6.20 7.00
N HIS A 139 22.52 -7.28 6.44
CA HIS A 139 22.90 -7.80 5.12
C HIS A 139 21.82 -7.59 4.05
N ASP A 140 20.85 -6.69 4.29
CA ASP A 140 19.96 -6.27 3.21
C ASP A 140 20.77 -5.60 2.09
N GLY A 141 20.49 -5.93 0.83
CA GLY A 141 21.21 -5.46 -0.36
C GLY A 141 21.05 -3.96 -0.67
N GLY A 142 20.17 -3.28 0.07
CA GLY A 142 19.91 -1.86 -0.08
C GLY A 142 18.72 -1.40 0.77
N PRO A 143 18.27 -0.15 0.60
CA PRO A 143 17.05 0.35 1.21
C PRO A 143 15.79 -0.25 0.56
N PHE A 144 14.78 -0.53 1.39
CA PHE A 144 13.54 -1.17 0.97
C PHE A 144 12.29 -0.41 1.39
N VAL A 145 11.28 -0.41 0.53
CA VAL A 145 9.90 -0.09 0.92
C VAL A 145 9.26 -1.35 1.48
N THR A 146 8.83 -1.30 2.74
CA THR A 146 8.29 -2.49 3.45
C THR A 146 6.76 -2.58 3.44
N LEU A 147 6.04 -1.49 3.14
CA LEU A 147 4.59 -1.49 2.92
C LEU A 147 4.21 -0.86 1.55
N PRO A 148 4.80 -1.31 0.44
CA PRO A 148 4.48 -0.81 -0.88
C PRO A 148 3.09 -1.27 -1.32
N ILE A 149 2.39 -0.41 -2.05
CA ILE A 149 1.09 -0.71 -2.65
C ILE A 149 1.27 -0.61 -4.16
N VAL A 150 1.57 -1.74 -4.79
CA VAL A 150 1.85 -1.82 -6.22
C VAL A 150 0.55 -1.95 -6.98
N HIS A 151 0.28 -0.97 -7.82
CA HIS A 151 -0.89 -0.87 -8.67
C HIS A 151 -0.54 -1.15 -10.12
N THR A 152 -1.26 -2.09 -10.72
CA THR A 152 -1.16 -2.45 -12.13
C THR A 152 -2.56 -2.68 -12.70
N GLU A 153 -2.73 -2.55 -14.01
CA GLU A 153 -3.97 -2.91 -14.72
C GLU A 153 -3.66 -3.94 -15.81
N ASP A 154 -4.58 -4.89 -16.01
CA ASP A 154 -4.48 -5.83 -17.12
C ASP A 154 -4.65 -5.09 -18.45
N VAL A 155 -3.65 -5.19 -19.34
CA VAL A 155 -3.67 -4.55 -20.67
C VAL A 155 -4.84 -5.02 -21.55
N ARG A 156 -5.43 -6.19 -21.27
CA ARG A 156 -6.59 -6.76 -21.97
C ARG A 156 -7.91 -6.19 -21.44
N ARG A 157 -7.91 -5.68 -20.20
CA ARG A 157 -9.08 -5.13 -19.50
C ARG A 157 -8.68 -3.86 -18.75
N PRO A 158 -8.38 -2.77 -19.46
CA PRO A 158 -7.92 -1.53 -18.84
C PRO A 158 -8.99 -0.90 -17.92
N GLY A 159 -8.51 -0.11 -16.97
CA GLY A 159 -9.29 0.58 -15.96
C GLY A 159 -9.39 -0.16 -14.62
N TRP A 160 -9.86 0.55 -13.60
CA TRP A 160 -9.92 0.10 -12.20
C TRP A 160 -10.65 -1.23 -11.93
N GLN A 161 -11.42 -1.77 -12.88
CA GLN A 161 -12.06 -3.08 -12.76
C GLN A 161 -11.14 -4.25 -13.13
N GLY A 162 -10.09 -3.98 -13.92
CA GLY A 162 -8.99 -4.90 -14.21
C GLY A 162 -7.71 -4.52 -13.46
N SER A 163 -7.81 -3.71 -12.41
CA SER A 163 -6.67 -3.35 -11.57
C SER A 163 -6.35 -4.44 -10.56
N ASN A 164 -5.08 -4.54 -10.19
CA ASN A 164 -4.61 -5.24 -9.01
C ASN A 164 -3.87 -4.25 -8.11
N LEU A 165 -4.16 -4.30 -6.80
CA LEU A 165 -3.25 -3.76 -5.78
C LEU A 165 -2.60 -4.91 -5.04
N GLY A 166 -1.27 -4.94 -5.02
CA GLY A 166 -0.51 -5.95 -4.30
C GLY A 166 0.61 -5.35 -3.46
N MET A 167 1.06 -6.11 -2.47
CA MET A 167 2.24 -5.76 -1.67
C MET A 167 3.42 -6.62 -2.12
N TYR A 168 4.33 -6.01 -2.89
CA TYR A 168 5.49 -6.64 -3.49
C TYR A 168 6.74 -5.87 -3.11
N ARG A 169 7.84 -6.54 -2.77
CA ARG A 169 9.04 -5.86 -2.26
C ARG A 169 9.57 -4.87 -3.30
N ILE A 170 9.92 -3.67 -2.83
CA ILE A 170 10.54 -2.63 -3.64
C ILE A 170 11.90 -2.29 -3.06
N GLN A 171 12.98 -2.60 -3.77
CA GLN A 171 14.33 -2.20 -3.43
C GLN A 171 14.60 -0.84 -4.07
N LEU A 172 14.80 0.20 -3.25
CA LEU A 172 14.95 1.58 -3.74
C LEU A 172 16.34 1.87 -4.33
N ALA A 173 17.38 1.17 -3.88
CA ALA A 173 18.75 1.37 -4.34
C ALA A 173 19.64 0.17 -3.99
N GLY A 174 20.91 0.23 -4.39
CA GLY A 174 21.90 -0.84 -4.23
C GLY A 174 21.99 -1.74 -5.46
N ASN A 175 22.84 -2.76 -5.40
CA ASN A 175 23.09 -3.68 -6.51
C ASN A 175 23.39 -2.94 -7.84
N ASP A 176 22.75 -3.36 -8.92
CA ASP A 176 22.99 -2.89 -10.30
C ASP A 176 21.91 -1.89 -10.78
N TYR A 177 21.15 -1.29 -9.87
CA TYR A 177 20.10 -0.33 -10.18
C TYR A 177 20.69 1.08 -10.41
N ASP A 178 20.22 1.78 -11.44
CA ASP A 178 20.42 3.24 -11.55
C ASP A 178 19.73 3.95 -10.37
N PRO A 179 20.47 4.60 -9.45
CA PRO A 179 19.92 5.16 -8.21
C PRO A 179 18.93 6.30 -8.43
N GLU A 180 18.89 6.91 -9.62
CA GLU A 180 17.96 8.00 -9.93
C GLU A 180 16.73 7.53 -10.72
N ARG A 181 16.77 6.34 -11.32
CA ARG A 181 15.78 5.91 -12.33
C ARG A 181 15.18 4.53 -12.09
N GLU A 182 15.85 3.66 -11.36
CA GLU A 182 15.51 2.25 -11.27
C GLU A 182 15.26 1.83 -9.82
N VAL A 183 14.28 0.95 -9.66
CA VAL A 183 13.99 0.28 -8.39
C VAL A 183 13.78 -1.21 -8.67
N GLY A 184 14.20 -2.06 -7.75
CA GLY A 184 13.90 -3.49 -7.81
C GLY A 184 12.44 -3.74 -7.46
N LEU A 185 11.69 -4.45 -8.31
CA LEU A 185 10.32 -4.88 -8.05
C LEU A 185 10.27 -6.42 -8.02
N HIS A 186 10.19 -7.00 -6.82
CA HIS A 186 10.14 -8.45 -6.66
C HIS A 186 8.72 -8.93 -6.33
N TYR A 187 8.16 -9.79 -7.18
CA TYR A 187 6.86 -10.43 -6.99
C TYR A 187 6.85 -11.90 -7.43
N GLN A 188 5.90 -12.65 -6.89
CA GLN A 188 5.65 -14.04 -7.29
C GLN A 188 4.80 -14.10 -8.58
N ILE A 189 5.22 -14.91 -9.55
CA ILE A 189 4.59 -15.01 -10.88
C ILE A 189 3.12 -15.45 -10.88
N HIS A 190 2.64 -16.13 -9.82
CA HIS A 190 1.27 -16.61 -9.71
C HIS A 190 0.32 -15.60 -9.03
N ARG A 191 0.82 -14.41 -8.66
CA ARG A 191 0.02 -13.32 -8.09
C ARG A 191 -0.57 -12.45 -9.20
N GLY A 192 -1.53 -11.58 -8.84
CA GLY A 192 -2.25 -10.72 -9.79
C GLY A 192 -1.34 -9.98 -10.77
N ILE A 193 -0.28 -9.35 -10.27
CA ILE A 193 0.73 -8.68 -11.12
C ILE A 193 1.39 -9.61 -12.14
N GLY A 194 1.64 -10.88 -11.82
CA GLY A 194 2.26 -11.84 -12.76
C GLY A 194 1.34 -12.15 -13.94
N VAL A 195 0.03 -12.21 -13.72
CA VAL A 195 -0.98 -12.33 -14.79
C VAL A 195 -0.98 -11.09 -15.68
N HIS A 196 -0.89 -9.90 -15.09
CA HIS A 196 -0.83 -8.64 -15.84
C HIS A 196 0.47 -8.53 -16.65
N HIS A 197 1.60 -8.91 -16.06
CA HIS A 197 2.89 -8.91 -16.73
C HIS A 197 2.91 -9.87 -17.93
N ALA A 198 2.45 -11.11 -17.76
CA ALA A 198 2.35 -12.07 -18.86
C ALA A 198 1.44 -11.57 -20.00
N ALA A 199 0.33 -10.90 -19.65
CA ALA A 199 -0.56 -10.30 -20.64
C ALA A 199 0.11 -9.13 -21.39
N ALA A 200 0.90 -8.30 -20.69
CA ALA A 200 1.66 -7.20 -21.28
C ALA A 200 2.74 -7.72 -22.25
N GLN A 201 3.51 -8.74 -21.84
CA GLN A 201 4.49 -9.42 -22.68
C GLN A 201 3.85 -10.03 -23.94
N ALA A 202 2.74 -10.75 -23.79
CA ALA A 202 2.01 -11.33 -24.93
C ALA A 202 1.47 -10.26 -25.90
N ALA A 203 1.21 -9.05 -25.41
CA ALA A 203 0.76 -7.91 -26.20
C ALA A 203 1.92 -7.06 -26.77
N GLY A 204 3.19 -7.40 -26.47
CA GLY A 204 4.37 -6.62 -26.86
C GLY A 204 4.36 -5.20 -26.27
N LYS A 205 3.84 -5.04 -25.05
CA LYS A 205 3.74 -3.75 -24.35
C LYS A 205 4.44 -3.81 -22.99
N PRO A 206 5.05 -2.71 -22.54
CA PRO A 206 5.56 -2.63 -21.18
C PRO A 206 4.39 -2.68 -20.18
N LEU A 207 4.64 -3.28 -19.01
CA LEU A 207 3.66 -3.25 -17.91
C LEU A 207 3.81 -1.94 -17.15
N GLN A 208 2.83 -1.07 -17.24
CA GLN A 208 2.77 0.16 -16.43
C GLN A 208 2.54 -0.17 -14.95
N VAL A 209 3.22 0.53 -14.05
CA VAL A 209 3.18 0.31 -12.60
C VAL A 209 3.18 1.63 -11.85
N ASN A 210 2.29 1.76 -10.86
CA ASN A 210 2.38 2.79 -9.83
C ASN A 210 2.64 2.12 -8.48
N VAL A 211 3.69 2.50 -7.76
CA VAL A 211 3.97 2.04 -6.39
C VAL A 211 3.59 3.16 -5.43
N TYR A 212 2.51 2.98 -4.68
CA TYR A 212 2.09 3.96 -3.67
C TYR A 212 2.74 3.65 -2.31
N LEU A 213 3.18 4.70 -1.63
CA LEU A 213 3.64 4.66 -0.25
C LEU A 213 2.73 5.54 0.61
N GLY A 214 2.32 5.01 1.76
CA GLY A 214 1.46 5.72 2.70
C GLY A 214 0.03 5.95 2.17
N GLY A 215 -0.53 7.11 2.49
CA GLY A 215 -1.93 7.43 2.24
C GLY A 215 -2.93 6.80 3.23
N PRO A 216 -4.24 6.77 2.91
CA PRO A 216 -5.24 6.15 3.76
C PRO A 216 -4.88 4.68 4.07
N PRO A 217 -4.87 4.26 5.36
CA PRO A 217 -4.53 2.88 5.75
C PRO A 217 -5.37 1.78 5.08
N SER A 218 -6.55 2.12 4.54
CA SER A 218 -7.38 1.18 3.80
C SER A 218 -6.75 0.73 2.49
N LEU A 219 -5.89 1.53 1.85
CA LEU A 219 -5.15 1.13 0.65
C LEU A 219 -4.14 0.02 1.01
N THR A 220 -3.35 0.24 2.07
CA THR A 220 -2.36 -0.75 2.53
C THR A 220 -3.02 -2.06 2.93
N LEU A 221 -4.10 -2.01 3.71
CA LEU A 221 -4.78 -3.25 4.11
C LEU A 221 -5.44 -3.93 2.90
N ALA A 222 -6.01 -3.18 1.95
CA ALA A 222 -6.62 -3.78 0.76
C ALA A 222 -5.62 -4.55 -0.11
N ALA A 223 -4.38 -4.09 -0.21
CA ALA A 223 -3.34 -4.71 -1.03
C ALA A 223 -2.85 -6.09 -0.52
N VAL A 224 -3.23 -6.48 0.71
CA VAL A 224 -2.85 -7.77 1.32
C VAL A 224 -4.02 -8.71 1.57
N MET A 225 -5.27 -8.23 1.42
CA MET A 225 -6.45 -9.00 1.78
C MET A 225 -6.80 -10.01 0.68
N PRO A 226 -7.10 -11.28 1.03
CA PRO A 226 -7.70 -12.22 0.09
C PRO A 226 -9.16 -11.83 -0.15
N LEU A 227 -9.46 -11.25 -1.31
CA LEU A 227 -10.79 -10.74 -1.64
C LEU A 227 -11.63 -11.76 -2.43
N PRO A 228 -12.97 -11.72 -2.29
CA PRO A 228 -13.87 -12.50 -3.14
C PRO A 228 -13.73 -12.11 -4.62
N GLU A 229 -13.99 -13.07 -5.50
CA GLU A 229 -13.94 -12.85 -6.95
C GLU A 229 -14.80 -11.66 -7.40
N GLY A 230 -14.28 -10.89 -8.36
CA GLY A 230 -14.93 -9.69 -8.90
C GLY A 230 -15.01 -8.51 -7.94
N MET A 231 -14.34 -8.54 -6.78
CA MET A 231 -14.11 -7.35 -5.93
C MET A 231 -12.64 -6.95 -6.09
N THR A 232 -12.37 -5.81 -6.74
CA THR A 232 -11.01 -5.32 -6.85
C THR A 232 -10.53 -4.72 -5.52
N GLU A 233 -9.22 -4.69 -5.30
CA GLU A 233 -8.62 -4.13 -4.09
C GLU A 233 -8.91 -2.62 -3.99
N LEU A 234 -8.96 -1.90 -5.12
CA LEU A 234 -9.40 -0.49 -5.14
C LEU A 234 -10.84 -0.33 -4.64
N ALA A 235 -11.74 -1.23 -5.04
CA ALA A 235 -13.11 -1.21 -4.59
C ALA A 235 -13.19 -1.50 -3.07
N PHE A 236 -12.48 -2.53 -2.62
CA PHE A 236 -12.42 -2.88 -1.21
C PHE A 236 -11.80 -1.77 -0.36
N ALA A 237 -10.70 -1.14 -0.81
CA ALA A 237 -10.06 -0.01 -0.14
C ALA A 237 -11.02 1.16 0.05
N GLY A 238 -11.91 1.39 -0.91
CA GLY A 238 -12.92 2.44 -0.82
C GLY A 238 -14.00 2.12 0.22
N VAL A 239 -14.53 0.90 0.20
CA VAL A 239 -15.52 0.43 1.19
C VAL A 239 -14.93 0.43 2.60
N LEU A 240 -13.75 -0.15 2.77
CA LEU A 240 -13.02 -0.24 4.03
C LEU A 240 -12.65 1.15 4.56
N GLY A 241 -12.23 2.06 3.68
CA GLY A 241 -11.93 3.44 4.01
C GLY A 241 -13.19 4.30 4.24
N GLY A 242 -14.38 3.78 3.94
CA GLY A 242 -15.64 4.54 4.01
C GLY A 242 -15.61 5.82 3.17
N ARG A 243 -14.85 5.80 2.08
CA ARG A 243 -14.68 6.90 1.11
C ARG A 243 -14.23 6.32 -0.22
N ARG A 244 -14.68 6.90 -1.32
CA ARG A 244 -14.21 6.48 -2.66
C ARG A 244 -12.71 6.78 -2.79
N VAL A 245 -11.93 5.81 -3.28
CA VAL A 245 -10.53 6.05 -3.67
C VAL A 245 -10.51 7.11 -4.77
N ARG A 246 -9.69 8.14 -4.62
CA ARG A 246 -9.59 9.23 -5.60
C ARG A 246 -8.44 8.95 -6.56
N LEU A 247 -8.75 9.02 -7.85
CA LEU A 247 -7.82 8.76 -8.93
C LEU A 247 -7.72 9.98 -9.83
N ALA A 248 -6.51 10.38 -10.22
CA ALA A 248 -6.28 11.38 -11.25
C ALA A 248 -5.76 10.71 -12.53
N PRO A 249 -6.22 11.12 -13.71
CA PRO A 249 -5.67 10.61 -14.96
C PRO A 249 -4.21 11.04 -15.11
N GLN A 250 -3.36 10.14 -15.60
CA GLN A 250 -1.97 10.40 -15.96
C GLN A 250 -1.80 10.09 -17.45
N PRO A 251 -1.48 11.08 -18.30
CA PRO A 251 -1.24 10.83 -19.72
C PRO A 251 -0.13 9.79 -19.91
N GLY A 252 -0.40 8.75 -20.70
CA GLY A 252 0.59 7.70 -21.01
C GLY A 252 0.85 6.69 -19.89
N GLY A 253 0.21 6.82 -18.72
CA GLY A 253 0.44 5.94 -17.57
C GLY A 253 -0.85 5.51 -16.87
N LEU A 254 -0.70 4.83 -15.74
CA LEU A 254 -1.82 4.43 -14.88
C LEU A 254 -2.37 5.63 -14.10
N PRO A 255 -3.68 5.65 -13.77
CA PRO A 255 -4.23 6.71 -12.94
C PRO A 255 -3.57 6.74 -11.56
N LEU A 256 -3.27 7.94 -11.06
CA LEU A 256 -2.59 8.21 -9.80
C LEU A 256 -3.57 8.26 -8.63
N CYS A 257 -3.29 7.54 -7.55
CA CYS A 257 -4.03 7.66 -6.30
C CYS A 257 -3.64 8.93 -5.53
N VAL A 258 -4.39 10.01 -5.72
CA VAL A 258 -3.98 11.35 -5.25
C VAL A 258 -3.96 11.55 -3.73
N ASP A 259 -4.40 10.55 -2.96
CA ASP A 259 -4.35 10.59 -1.50
C ASP A 259 -3.18 9.77 -0.92
N ALA A 260 -2.37 9.11 -1.76
CA ALA A 260 -1.09 8.53 -1.34
C ALA A 260 -0.11 9.63 -0.95
N ASP A 261 0.85 9.31 -0.08
CA ASP A 261 1.88 10.30 0.31
C ASP A 261 2.99 10.38 -0.76
N PHE A 262 3.36 9.23 -1.35
CA PHE A 262 4.25 9.15 -2.50
C PHE A 262 3.73 8.17 -3.55
N CYS A 263 4.13 8.37 -4.80
CA CYS A 263 3.91 7.44 -5.91
C CYS A 263 5.16 7.35 -6.76
N LEU A 264 5.73 6.16 -6.90
CA LEU A 264 6.72 5.87 -7.94
C LEU A 264 5.95 5.40 -9.16
N SER A 265 6.04 6.12 -10.27
CA SER A 265 5.34 5.79 -11.52
C SER A 265 6.36 5.41 -12.58
N GLY A 266 6.13 4.30 -13.26
CA GLY A 266 7.03 3.81 -14.31
C GLY A 266 6.50 2.54 -14.94
N GLU A 267 7.41 1.77 -15.53
CA GLU A 267 7.08 0.52 -16.20
C GLU A 267 8.09 -0.58 -15.86
N VAL A 268 7.64 -1.83 -15.95
CA VAL A 268 8.53 -2.99 -15.90
C VAL A 268 9.12 -3.20 -17.28
N ASP A 269 10.45 -3.14 -17.37
CA ASP A 269 11.20 -3.50 -18.57
C ASP A 269 10.99 -5.01 -18.85
N PRO A 270 10.40 -5.38 -19.99
CA PRO A 270 10.12 -6.79 -20.31
C PRO A 270 11.39 -7.59 -20.64
N ASP A 271 12.49 -6.92 -20.97
CA ASP A 271 13.71 -7.52 -21.51
C ASP A 271 14.89 -7.48 -20.52
N ARG A 272 14.71 -6.86 -19.36
CA ARG A 272 15.76 -6.68 -18.36
C ARG A 272 15.36 -7.21 -16.99
N LEU A 273 16.21 -8.08 -16.44
CA LEU A 273 16.13 -8.57 -15.07
C LEU A 273 17.44 -8.24 -14.35
N LEU A 274 17.32 -7.70 -13.15
CA LEU A 274 18.45 -7.29 -12.31
C LEU A 274 18.35 -7.98 -10.94
N PRO A 275 19.49 -8.25 -10.28
CA PRO A 275 19.50 -8.93 -8.98
C PRO A 275 18.87 -8.06 -7.87
N GLU A 276 17.83 -8.59 -7.21
CA GLU A 276 17.23 -8.03 -6.00
C GLU A 276 17.79 -8.73 -4.75
N GLY A 277 17.72 -8.04 -3.61
CA GLY A 277 18.17 -8.56 -2.33
C GLY A 277 19.69 -8.50 -2.15
N PRO A 278 20.25 -9.17 -1.13
CA PRO A 278 19.53 -10.00 -0.16
C PRO A 278 18.50 -9.21 0.66
N PHE A 279 17.49 -9.89 1.18
CA PHE A 279 16.44 -9.28 2.02
C PHE A 279 16.07 -10.21 3.17
N GLY A 280 16.17 -9.72 4.40
CA GLY A 280 15.74 -10.47 5.59
C GLY A 280 14.22 -10.63 5.63
N ASP A 281 13.76 -11.85 5.36
CA ASP A 281 12.34 -12.16 5.15
C ASP A 281 11.59 -12.53 6.44
N HIS A 282 10.30 -12.84 6.27
CA HIS A 282 9.39 -13.23 7.35
C HIS A 282 9.68 -14.63 7.94
N LEU A 283 10.49 -15.45 7.27
CA LEU A 283 10.95 -16.76 7.78
C LEU A 283 12.18 -16.62 8.69
N GLY A 284 12.79 -15.43 8.73
CA GLY A 284 13.97 -15.15 9.54
C GLY A 284 15.30 -15.45 8.83
N TYR A 285 15.28 -15.58 7.50
CA TYR A 285 16.47 -15.82 6.68
C TYR A 285 16.64 -14.71 5.64
N TYR A 286 17.84 -14.59 5.07
CA TYR A 286 18.05 -13.75 3.90
C TYR A 286 17.62 -14.51 2.66
N SER A 287 16.76 -13.86 1.87
CA SER A 287 16.30 -14.31 0.56
C SER A 287 16.87 -13.41 -0.54
N LEU A 288 16.94 -13.95 -1.75
CA LEU A 288 17.13 -13.18 -2.98
C LEU A 288 15.77 -12.94 -3.67
#